data_AF-A0A319DEA2-F1
#
_entry.id   AF-A0A319DEA2-F1
#
_cell.length_a   1.000
_cell.length_b   1.000
_cell.length_c   1.000
_cell.angle_alpha   90.00
_cell.angle_beta   90.00
_cell.angle_gamma   90.00
#
_symmetry.space_group_name_H-M   'P 1'
#
loop_
_entity.id
_entity.type
_entity.pdbx_description
1 polymer ?
#
loop_
_entity_poly.entity_id
_entity_poly.type
_entity_poly.pdbx_seq_one_letter_code
_entity_poly.pdbx_strand_id
1 'polypeptide(L)'
;MSALREAVAIPVVGVAQVSMATAATLAHSFGIVTVLSRIASILQTNAAHCGYERQYVSCRAVDITVLDVHRRVREVQDGLNRLALELVEQEGAGAVILGCGALMGCAGEIRGFLAERGMAVPVVDPLPTTVAFAITLVEQGLSHSSVSYPPCQVKSYKGCALLAYAPLKIICDCDGR
;
A
#
# COMPACT_ATOMS: atom_id res chain seq x y z
N MET A 1 3.31 -11.54 -6.75
CA MET A 1 4.26 -10.48 -7.16
C MET A 1 5.53 -11.03 -7.80
N SER A 2 6.08 -12.17 -7.37
CA SER A 2 7.34 -12.73 -7.90
C SER A 2 7.38 -12.86 -9.42
N ALA A 3 6.31 -13.36 -10.05
CA ALA A 3 6.23 -13.49 -11.51
C ALA A 3 6.44 -12.17 -12.26
N LEU A 4 5.97 -11.03 -11.72
CA LEU A 4 6.23 -9.72 -12.33
C LEU A 4 7.69 -9.32 -12.15
N ARG A 5 8.29 -9.59 -10.98
CA ARG A 5 9.70 -9.30 -10.70
C ARG A 5 10.66 -10.09 -11.60
N GLU A 6 10.27 -11.30 -12.00
CA GLU A 6 11.00 -12.13 -12.97
C GLU A 6 10.76 -11.71 -14.43
N ALA A 7 9.65 -11.03 -14.70
CA ALA A 7 9.23 -10.67 -16.06
C ALA A 7 9.78 -9.32 -16.54
N VAL A 8 10.18 -8.41 -15.64
CA VAL A 8 10.62 -7.05 -16.00
C VAL A 8 11.92 -6.66 -15.31
N ALA A 9 12.69 -5.76 -15.93
CA ALA A 9 13.92 -5.22 -15.36
C ALA A 9 13.70 -3.98 -14.47
N ILE A 10 12.49 -3.41 -14.47
CA ILE A 10 12.13 -2.24 -13.66
C ILE A 10 11.65 -2.66 -12.26
N PRO A 11 11.68 -1.77 -11.26
CA PRO A 11 11.16 -2.05 -9.93
C PRO A 11 9.65 -2.37 -9.96
N VAL A 12 9.25 -3.30 -9.11
CA VAL A 12 7.86 -3.75 -8.94
C VAL A 12 7.56 -3.82 -7.46
N VAL A 13 6.74 -2.89 -6.99
CA VAL A 13 6.39 -2.69 -5.59
C VAL A 13 4.89 -2.88 -5.38
N GLY A 14 4.52 -3.47 -4.25
CA GLY A 14 3.13 -3.77 -3.92
C GLY A 14 2.59 -2.70 -3.00
N VAL A 15 1.41 -2.17 -3.30
CA VAL A 15 0.80 -1.09 -2.51
C VAL A 15 0.63 -1.48 -1.03
N ALA A 16 0.10 -2.68 -0.76
CA ALA A 16 -0.02 -3.20 0.60
C ALA A 16 1.35 -3.42 1.25
N GLN A 17 2.32 -3.98 0.52
CA GLN A 17 3.67 -4.25 1.02
C GLN A 17 4.36 -2.95 1.48
N VAL A 18 4.33 -1.91 0.64
CA VAL A 18 4.94 -0.62 0.96
C VAL A 18 4.21 0.05 2.12
N SER A 19 2.88 0.06 2.10
CA SER A 19 2.10 0.72 3.16
C SER A 19 2.34 0.09 4.54
N MET A 20 2.38 -1.24 4.61
CA MET A 20 2.67 -1.97 5.85
C MET A 20 4.10 -1.75 6.32
N ALA A 21 5.08 -1.74 5.40
CA ALA A 21 6.47 -1.45 5.73
C ALA A 21 6.65 -0.03 6.29
N THR A 22 6.01 0.95 5.66
CA THR A 22 6.02 2.34 6.13
C THR A 22 5.38 2.45 7.52
N ALA A 23 4.20 1.86 7.74
CA ALA A 23 3.54 1.88 9.04
C ALA A 23 4.38 1.20 10.14
N ALA A 24 4.93 0.02 9.86
CA ALA A 24 5.81 -0.74 10.75
C ALA A 24 7.13 -0.02 11.06
N THR A 25 7.59 0.88 10.19
CA THR A 25 8.76 1.71 10.46
C THR A 25 8.43 2.84 11.44
N LEU A 26 7.20 3.34 11.41
CA LEU A 26 6.78 4.53 12.17
C LEU A 26 6.12 4.19 13.52
N ALA A 27 5.68 2.95 13.72
CA ALA A 27 4.98 2.51 14.92
C ALA A 27 5.22 1.03 15.24
N HIS A 28 5.09 0.66 16.51
CA HIS A 28 5.18 -0.74 16.96
C HIS A 28 4.03 -1.63 16.44
N SER A 29 2.91 -1.02 16.09
CA SER A 29 1.69 -1.68 15.65
C SER A 29 0.92 -0.78 14.69
N PHE A 30 0.12 -1.38 13.80
CA PHE A 30 -0.74 -0.63 12.90
C PHE A 30 -2.09 -1.31 12.69
N GLY A 31 -3.11 -0.48 12.48
CA GLY A 31 -4.45 -0.89 12.10
C GLY A 31 -4.78 -0.45 10.68
N ILE A 32 -5.82 -1.05 10.09
CA ILE A 32 -6.29 -0.69 8.74
C ILE A 32 -7.74 -0.25 8.79
N VAL A 33 -8.06 0.91 8.21
CA VAL A 33 -9.45 1.31 7.95
C VAL A 33 -9.77 1.13 6.47
N THR A 34 -10.91 0.54 6.15
CA THR A 34 -11.30 0.24 4.76
C THR A 34 -12.80 0.44 4.52
N VAL A 35 -13.25 0.13 3.31
CA VAL A 35 -14.63 0.32 2.85
C VAL A 35 -15.52 -0.89 3.09
N LEU A 36 -14.99 -2.12 2.98
CA LEU A 36 -15.77 -3.34 3.07
C LEU A 36 -15.15 -4.35 4.04
N SER A 37 -15.91 -4.79 5.03
CA SER A 37 -15.47 -5.78 6.02
C SER A 37 -14.96 -7.09 5.42
N ARG A 38 -15.54 -7.54 4.29
CA ARG A 38 -15.16 -8.80 3.62
C ARG A 38 -13.70 -8.90 3.19
N ILE A 39 -12.99 -7.77 3.03
CA ILE A 39 -11.57 -7.78 2.64
C ILE A 39 -10.62 -7.88 3.84
N ALA A 40 -11.12 -7.86 5.07
CA ALA A 40 -10.30 -7.91 6.28
C ALA A 40 -9.40 -9.16 6.33
N SER A 41 -9.93 -10.33 5.96
CA SER A 41 -9.16 -11.58 5.91
C SER A 41 -8.03 -11.53 4.86
N ILE A 42 -8.28 -10.88 3.72
CA ILE A 42 -7.27 -10.65 2.68
C ILE A 42 -6.17 -9.72 3.20
N LEU A 43 -6.53 -8.66 3.91
CA LEU A 43 -5.56 -7.72 4.50
C LEU A 43 -4.70 -8.38 5.59
N GLN A 44 -5.31 -9.21 6.44
CA GLN A 44 -4.59 -10.02 7.41
C GLN A 44 -3.62 -10.99 6.73
N THR A 45 -4.07 -11.66 5.66
CA THR A 45 -3.23 -12.57 4.87
C THR A 45 -2.06 -11.83 4.21
N ASN A 46 -2.30 -10.62 3.71
CA ASN A 46 -1.25 -9.75 3.17
C ASN A 46 -0.24 -9.33 4.24
N ALA A 47 -0.69 -9.03 5.47
CA ALA A 47 0.20 -8.73 6.58
C ALA A 47 1.12 -9.93 6.89
N ALA A 48 0.57 -11.14 6.94
CA ALA A 48 1.35 -12.36 7.11
C ALA A 48 2.35 -12.59 5.96
N HIS A 49 1.90 -12.49 4.70
CA HIS A 49 2.78 -12.64 3.54
C HIS A 49 3.89 -11.58 3.46
N CYS A 50 3.66 -10.39 4.01
CA CYS A 50 4.65 -9.32 4.07
C CYS A 50 5.52 -9.37 5.34
N GLY A 51 5.29 -10.31 6.26
CA GLY A 51 6.04 -10.45 7.51
C GLY A 51 5.63 -9.49 8.63
N TYR A 52 4.46 -8.85 8.52
CA TYR A 52 3.94 -7.85 9.47
C TYR A 52 2.79 -8.36 10.35
N GLU A 53 2.49 -9.67 10.35
CA GLU A 53 1.39 -10.26 11.13
C GLU A 53 1.42 -9.86 12.61
N ARG A 54 2.60 -9.83 13.24
CA ARG A 54 2.75 -9.48 14.65
C ARG A 54 2.52 -7.99 14.97
N GLN A 55 2.65 -7.12 13.98
CA GLN A 55 2.45 -5.68 14.13
C GLN A 55 1.04 -5.25 13.70
N TYR A 56 0.37 -6.06 12.89
CA TYR A 56 -1.00 -5.82 12.47
C TYR A 56 -1.97 -6.13 13.63
N VAL A 57 -2.70 -5.11 14.09
CA VAL A 57 -3.67 -5.29 15.18
C VAL A 57 -5.02 -5.79 14.65
N SER A 58 -5.62 -5.06 13.72
CA SER A 58 -6.90 -5.43 13.10
C SER A 58 -7.25 -4.52 11.91
N CYS A 59 -8.38 -4.83 11.29
CA CYS A 59 -9.01 -4.02 10.25
C CYS A 59 -10.42 -3.62 10.68
N ARG A 60 -10.83 -2.41 10.32
CA ARG A 60 -12.20 -1.90 10.49
C ARG A 60 -12.72 -1.37 9.17
N ALA A 61 -14.02 -1.48 8.94
CA ALA A 61 -14.65 -1.06 7.71
C ALA A 61 -15.84 -0.13 7.96
N VAL A 62 -16.02 0.87 7.10
CA VAL A 62 -17.21 1.74 7.13
C VAL A 62 -18.45 1.08 6.51
N ASP A 63 -18.27 -0.09 5.88
CA ASP A 63 -19.31 -0.87 5.19
C ASP A 63 -20.15 -0.06 4.18
N ILE A 64 -19.46 0.81 3.43
CA ILE A 64 -19.98 1.55 2.27
C ILE A 64 -19.40 0.95 1.00
N THR A 65 -20.23 0.79 -0.04
CA THR A 65 -19.75 0.22 -1.31
C THR A 65 -18.72 1.15 -1.96
N VAL A 66 -17.73 0.58 -2.66
CA VAL A 66 -16.69 1.36 -3.36
C VAL A 66 -17.28 2.39 -4.32
N LEU A 67 -18.41 2.05 -4.97
CA LEU A 67 -19.08 2.93 -5.94
C LEU A 67 -19.74 4.15 -5.27
N ASP A 68 -20.11 4.03 -4.00
CA ASP A 68 -20.79 5.09 -3.26
C ASP A 68 -19.83 6.00 -2.49
N VAL A 69 -18.55 5.65 -2.40
CA VAL A 69 -17.54 6.41 -1.64
C VAL A 69 -17.52 7.88 -2.06
N HIS A 70 -17.50 8.14 -3.37
CA HIS A 70 -17.46 9.51 -3.91
C HIS A 70 -18.82 10.23 -3.82
N ARG A 71 -19.92 9.51 -3.60
CA ARG A 71 -21.26 10.10 -3.42
C ARG A 71 -21.54 10.45 -1.97
N ARG A 72 -20.90 9.77 -1.03
CA ARG A 72 -21.13 9.85 0.42
C ARG A 72 -19.87 10.30 1.17
N VAL A 73 -19.11 11.23 0.58
CA VAL A 73 -17.76 11.61 1.05
C VAL A 73 -17.71 11.94 2.54
N ARG A 74 -18.61 12.83 3.03
CA ARG A 74 -18.64 13.21 4.45
C ARG A 74 -18.94 12.03 5.36
N GLU A 75 -19.93 11.22 5.01
CA GLU A 75 -20.30 10.05 5.81
C GLU A 75 -19.17 9.00 5.86
N VAL A 76 -18.52 8.75 4.72
CA VAL A 76 -17.33 7.89 4.67
C VAL A 76 -16.25 8.44 5.57
N GLN A 77 -15.96 9.73 5.46
CA GLN A 77 -14.90 10.37 6.22
C GLN A 77 -15.16 10.37 7.73
N ASP A 78 -16.38 10.69 8.17
CA ASP A 78 -16.80 10.62 9.57
C ASP A 78 -16.68 9.18 10.10
N GLY A 79 -17.09 8.20 9.29
CA GLY A 79 -16.92 6.78 9.58
C GLY A 79 -15.45 6.40 9.74
N LEU A 80 -14.57 6.82 8.82
CA LEU A 80 -13.14 6.54 8.89
C LEU A 80 -12.48 7.16 10.12
N ASN A 81 -12.85 8.41 10.45
CA ASN A 81 -12.36 9.11 11.64
C ASN A 81 -12.69 8.32 12.92
N ARG A 82 -13.95 7.87 13.05
CA ARG A 82 -14.39 7.06 14.20
C ARG A 82 -13.66 5.72 14.28
N LEU A 83 -13.56 4.99 13.17
CA LEU A 83 -12.91 3.69 13.15
C LEU A 83 -11.40 3.77 13.40
N ALA A 84 -10.76 4.83 12.91
CA ALA A 84 -9.34 5.09 13.19
C ALA A 84 -9.12 5.36 14.69
N LEU A 85 -10.01 6.14 15.31
CA LEU A 85 -9.98 6.37 16.76
C LEU A 85 -10.16 5.07 17.55
N GLU A 86 -11.12 4.23 17.17
CA GLU A 86 -11.32 2.90 17.79
C GLU A 86 -10.06 2.04 17.70
N LEU A 87 -9.42 1.97 16.53
CA LEU A 87 -8.17 1.23 16.34
C LEU A 87 -7.04 1.75 17.26
N VAL A 88 -6.95 3.06 17.44
CA VAL A 88 -5.91 3.68 18.26
C VAL A 88 -6.18 3.47 19.75
N GLU A 89 -7.36 3.84 20.24
CA GLU A 89 -7.66 3.86 21.67
C GLU A 89 -7.96 2.47 22.24
N GLN A 90 -8.62 1.60 21.47
CA GLN A 90 -9.12 0.31 21.97
C GLN A 90 -8.20 -0.85 21.61
N GLU A 91 -7.52 -0.76 20.47
CA GLU A 91 -6.72 -1.86 19.92
C GLU A 91 -5.22 -1.54 19.87
N GLY A 92 -4.83 -0.33 20.28
CA GLY A 92 -3.44 0.06 20.42
C GLY A 92 -2.70 0.20 19.08
N ALA A 93 -3.39 0.57 18.00
CA ALA A 93 -2.74 0.90 16.74
C ALA A 93 -1.89 2.19 16.88
N GLY A 94 -0.58 2.08 16.72
CA GLY A 94 0.32 3.24 16.71
C GLY A 94 0.39 3.96 15.35
N ALA A 95 -0.11 3.34 14.28
CA ALA A 95 -0.30 3.93 12.96
C ALA A 95 -1.57 3.38 12.29
N VAL A 96 -2.14 4.13 11.35
CA VAL A 96 -3.33 3.72 10.59
C VAL A 96 -3.02 3.69 9.09
N ILE A 97 -3.48 2.67 8.38
CA ILE A 97 -3.37 2.56 6.92
C ILE A 97 -4.76 2.63 6.30
N LEU A 98 -4.91 3.36 5.19
CA LEU A 98 -6.11 3.27 4.35
C LEU A 98 -6.07 1.99 3.49
N GLY A 99 -7.06 1.13 3.64
CA GLY A 99 -7.12 -0.20 3.02
C GLY A 99 -7.77 -0.26 1.63
N CYS A 100 -8.16 0.87 1.05
CA CYS A 100 -8.80 0.93 -0.26
C CYS A 100 -8.34 2.17 -1.05
N GLY A 101 -8.01 2.00 -2.33
CA GLY A 101 -7.57 3.10 -3.18
C GLY A 101 -8.62 4.19 -3.40
N ALA A 102 -9.91 3.88 -3.25
CA ALA A 102 -10.99 4.88 -3.30
C ALA A 102 -10.96 5.87 -2.12
N LEU A 103 -10.18 5.58 -1.07
CA LEU A 103 -10.00 6.44 0.10
C LEU A 103 -8.82 7.40 -0.04
N MET A 104 -8.16 7.45 -1.20
CA MET A 104 -7.08 8.40 -1.45
C MET A 104 -7.52 9.83 -1.07
N GLY A 105 -6.68 10.54 -0.32
CA GLY A 105 -6.94 11.89 0.17
C GLY A 105 -7.58 11.97 1.56
N CYS A 106 -8.12 10.87 2.11
CA CYS A 106 -8.75 10.87 3.43
C CYS A 106 -7.74 10.92 4.60
N ALA A 107 -6.47 10.61 4.36
CA ALA A 107 -5.46 10.46 5.43
C ALA A 107 -5.19 11.76 6.20
N GLY A 108 -5.25 12.91 5.53
CA GLY A 108 -5.02 14.21 6.16
C GLY A 108 -6.08 14.55 7.22
N GLU A 109 -7.34 14.28 6.90
CA GLU A 109 -8.46 14.57 7.80
C GLU A 109 -8.49 13.62 9.01
N ILE A 110 -8.23 12.33 8.81
CA ILE A 110 -8.09 11.37 9.93
C ILE A 110 -6.97 11.81 10.88
N ARG A 111 -5.82 12.21 10.32
CA ARG A 111 -4.70 12.69 11.13
C ARG A 111 -5.05 13.95 11.91
N GLY A 112 -5.75 14.90 11.31
CA GLY A 112 -6.25 16.11 12.00
C GLY A 112 -7.22 15.76 13.13
N PHE A 113 -8.19 14.90 12.84
CA PHE A 113 -9.20 14.43 13.80
C PHE A 113 -8.58 13.74 15.03
N LEU A 114 -7.54 12.93 14.85
CA LEU A 114 -6.80 12.30 15.94
C LEU A 114 -5.93 13.32 16.70
N ALA A 115 -5.30 14.26 15.99
CA ALA A 115 -4.48 15.30 16.60
C ALA A 115 -5.29 16.25 17.50
N GLU A 116 -6.52 16.61 17.12
CA GLU A 116 -7.46 17.38 17.95
C GLU A 116 -7.79 16.70 19.28
N ARG A 117 -7.59 15.37 19.36
CA ARG A 117 -7.75 14.55 20.56
C ARG A 117 -6.44 14.28 21.29
N GLY A 118 -5.36 14.98 20.93
CA GLY A 118 -4.05 14.84 21.57
C GLY A 118 -3.23 13.63 21.09
N MET A 119 -3.62 12.98 19.99
CA MET A 119 -2.95 11.80 19.46
C MET A 119 -2.26 12.09 18.13
N ALA A 120 -0.92 12.12 18.15
CA ALA A 120 -0.10 12.26 16.94
C ALA A 120 0.13 10.89 16.28
N VAL A 121 -0.88 10.38 15.57
CA VAL A 121 -0.85 9.06 14.91
C VAL A 121 -0.57 9.21 13.42
N PRO A 122 0.46 8.56 12.86
CA PRO A 122 0.67 8.52 11.42
C PRO A 122 -0.48 7.83 10.69
N VAL A 123 -0.96 8.45 9.60
CA VAL A 123 -1.97 7.87 8.72
C VAL A 123 -1.39 7.74 7.32
N VAL A 124 -1.25 6.50 6.85
CA VAL A 124 -0.64 6.15 5.56
C VAL A 124 -1.72 6.14 4.47
N ASP A 125 -1.61 7.09 3.54
CA ASP A 125 -2.32 7.00 2.26
C ASP A 125 -1.50 6.10 1.31
N PRO A 126 -2.01 4.92 0.94
CA PRO A 126 -1.23 3.88 0.31
C PRO A 126 -0.70 4.27 -1.08
N LEU A 127 -1.48 5.03 -1.86
CA LEU A 127 -1.16 5.34 -3.25
C LEU A 127 0.00 6.34 -3.41
N PRO A 128 -0.08 7.58 -2.86
CA PRO A 128 1.04 8.51 -2.93
C PRO A 128 2.29 7.98 -2.24
N THR A 129 2.15 7.25 -1.13
CA THR A 129 3.28 6.60 -0.43
C THR A 129 3.98 5.59 -1.33
N THR A 130 3.22 4.73 -2.01
CA THR A 130 3.79 3.71 -2.90
C THR A 130 4.45 4.32 -4.13
N VAL A 131 3.87 5.38 -4.69
CA VAL A 131 4.46 6.09 -5.84
C VAL A 131 5.79 6.75 -5.44
N ALA A 132 5.84 7.46 -4.30
CA ALA A 132 7.08 8.06 -3.80
C ALA A 132 8.17 7.01 -3.55
N PHE A 133 7.80 5.86 -2.98
CA PHE A 133 8.73 4.74 -2.79
C PHE A 133 9.26 4.19 -4.12
N ALA A 134 8.39 4.02 -5.12
CA ALA A 134 8.80 3.58 -6.46
C ALA A 134 9.76 4.58 -7.14
N ILE A 135 9.47 5.89 -7.04
CA ILE A 135 10.35 6.96 -7.54
C ILE A 135 11.72 6.86 -6.88
N THR A 136 11.75 6.70 -5.55
CA THR A 136 13.02 6.55 -4.80
C THR A 136 13.85 5.37 -5.34
N LEU A 137 13.25 4.22 -5.60
CA LEU A 137 13.98 3.07 -6.18
C LEU A 137 14.56 3.39 -7.55
N VAL A 138 13.77 4.05 -8.42
CA VAL A 138 14.20 4.43 -9.77
C VAL A 138 15.34 5.44 -9.72
N GLU A 139 15.23 6.49 -8.90
CA GLU A 139 16.27 7.52 -8.74
C GLU A 139 17.58 6.95 -8.19
N GLN A 140 17.50 5.93 -7.33
CA GLN A 140 18.67 5.23 -6.79
C GLN A 140 19.21 4.12 -7.71
N GLY A 141 18.60 3.89 -8.88
CA GLY A 141 18.99 2.80 -9.79
C GLY A 141 18.81 1.40 -9.20
N LEU A 142 17.94 1.24 -8.19
CA LEU A 142 17.69 -0.02 -7.52
C LEU A 142 16.60 -0.81 -8.25
N SER A 143 16.82 -2.11 -8.43
CA SER A 143 15.82 -3.03 -9.00
C SER A 143 15.93 -4.43 -8.37
N HIS A 144 15.11 -5.37 -8.85
CA HIS A 144 15.05 -6.73 -8.33
C HIS A 144 16.34 -7.49 -8.61
N SER A 145 16.85 -8.19 -7.59
CA SER A 145 18.02 -9.05 -7.72
C SER A 145 17.71 -10.25 -8.63
N SER A 146 18.54 -10.48 -9.64
CA SER A 146 18.46 -11.65 -10.51
C SER A 146 18.77 -12.97 -9.79
N VAL A 147 19.41 -12.92 -8.61
CA VAL A 147 19.64 -14.09 -7.77
C VAL A 147 18.35 -14.55 -7.10
N SER A 148 17.50 -13.61 -6.69
CA SER A 148 16.21 -13.90 -6.05
C SER A 148 15.06 -14.03 -7.06
N TYR A 149 15.15 -13.33 -8.18
CA TYR A 149 14.15 -13.27 -9.25
C TYR A 149 14.84 -13.49 -10.60
N PRO A 150 15.19 -14.75 -10.94
CA PRO A 150 15.84 -15.04 -12.21
C PRO A 150 14.90 -14.69 -13.38
N PRO A 151 15.43 -14.17 -14.50
CA PRO A 151 14.61 -13.77 -15.63
C PRO A 151 13.82 -14.94 -16.21
N CYS A 152 12.56 -14.70 -16.55
CA CYS A 152 11.69 -15.73 -17.13
C CYS A 152 12.27 -16.26 -18.45
N GLN A 153 12.33 -17.58 -18.60
CA GLN A 153 12.74 -18.23 -19.85
C GLN A 153 11.65 -18.06 -20.90
N VAL A 154 12.03 -17.55 -22.08
CA VAL A 154 11.11 -17.31 -23.19
C VAL A 154 10.62 -18.65 -23.74
N LYS A 155 9.30 -18.90 -23.65
CA LYS A 155 8.61 -20.01 -24.33
C LYS A 155 7.31 -19.52 -24.95
N SER A 156 6.85 -20.19 -26.01
CA SER A 156 5.60 -19.83 -26.70
C SER A 156 4.39 -20.19 -25.84
N TYR A 157 3.57 -19.19 -25.48
CA TYR A 157 2.31 -19.38 -24.77
C TYR A 157 1.13 -19.13 -25.72
N LYS A 158 0.19 -20.08 -25.82
CA LYS A 158 -1.08 -19.86 -26.54
C LYS A 158 -2.03 -19.02 -25.67
N GLY A 159 -2.68 -18.01 -26.27
CA GLY A 159 -3.74 -17.23 -25.61
C GLY A 159 -3.29 -16.13 -24.66
N CYS A 160 -1.98 -15.91 -24.49
CA CYS A 160 -1.43 -14.81 -23.71
C CYS A 160 -0.43 -14.06 -24.57
N ALA A 161 -0.81 -12.89 -25.09
CA ALA A 161 0.16 -11.98 -25.69
C ALA A 161 1.01 -11.40 -24.55
N LEU A 162 2.08 -12.10 -24.18
CA LEU A 162 3.20 -11.46 -23.51
C LEU A 162 3.71 -10.41 -24.51
N LEU A 163 3.26 -9.17 -24.33
CA LEU A 163 3.95 -8.03 -24.91
C LEU A 163 5.40 -8.22 -24.51
N ALA A 164 6.25 -8.50 -25.50
CA ALA A 164 7.68 -8.49 -25.34
C ALA A 164 8.06 -7.06 -24.97
N TYR A 165 7.88 -6.71 -23.70
CA TYR A 165 8.63 -5.64 -23.06
C TYR A 165 10.06 -6.17 -23.02
N ALA A 166 10.72 -6.10 -24.18
CA ALA A 166 12.16 -6.12 -24.31
C ALA A 166 12.72 -5.18 -23.23
N PRO A 167 13.91 -5.46 -22.68
CA PRO A 167 14.46 -4.62 -21.63
C PRO A 167 14.57 -3.21 -22.21
N LEU A 168 13.65 -2.33 -21.82
CA LEU A 168 13.83 -0.90 -21.91
C LEU A 168 15.04 -0.67 -21.01
N LYS A 169 16.24 -0.74 -21.60
CA LYS A 169 17.38 0.03 -21.14
C LYS A 169 16.84 1.44 -21.05
N ILE A 170 16.46 1.84 -19.85
CA ILE A 170 16.39 3.25 -19.53
C ILE A 170 17.84 3.70 -19.69
N ILE A 171 18.18 4.16 -20.90
CA ILE A 171 19.39 4.91 -21.14
C ILE A 171 19.12 6.20 -20.39
N CYS A 172 19.55 6.24 -19.12
CA CYS A 172 19.71 7.49 -18.42
C CYS A 172 20.94 8.13 -19.07
N ASP A 173 20.70 8.96 -20.08
CA ASP A 173 21.72 9.78 -20.71
C ASP A 173 22.07 10.89 -19.71
N CYS A 174 22.89 10.53 -18.71
CA CYS A 174 23.45 11.46 -17.74
C CYS A 174 24.83 11.96 -18.19
N ASP A 175 25.05 12.10 -19.50
CA ASP A 175 26.24 12.74 -20.05
C ASP A 175 25.83 13.81 -21.07
N GLY A 176 25.76 15.07 -20.61
CA GLY A 176 25.93 16.22 -21.50
C GLY A 176 25.14 17.48 -21.15
N ARG A 177 25.76 18.35 -20.34
CA ARG A 177 25.56 19.82 -20.29
C ARG A 177 24.21 20.39 -19.84
#